data_AF-A0A8S1NMW5-F1
#
_entry.id   AF-A0A8S1NMW5-F1
#
_cell.length_a   1.000
_cell.length_b   1.000
_cell.length_c   1.000
_cell.angle_alpha   90.00
_cell.angle_beta   90.00
_cell.angle_gamma   90.00
#
_symmetry.space_group_name_H-M   'P 1'
#
loop_
_entity.id
_entity.type
_entity.pdbx_description
1 polymer ?
#
loop_
_entity_poly.entity_id
_entity_poly.type
_entity_poly.pdbx_seq_one_letter_code
_entity_poly.pdbx_strand_id
1 'polypeptide(L)'
;MSHSIFDFDNKFKLLSLSFISNIKTLIYYLLSIIIAPFLFISNLAFNYFLKTIGLYREKYGNQHQLSLILGIDYSNTLFQKLKKSNTNTKQYQFQSHRLKNQESKNNFYVVSCPFLNMKESIEEREKCIEIYQKFFKREALLKSQIKCLLLAVDYQRNDLMKNCLYDVAKWFQKYRDLIVILVTSFEKAEDKTSSRNELTRVFSQLLQDDEKRLILVSSEDDSNQLNMQFLKVAQHVNQNSEFTPKDTIFEELEEEESNQLLQQLQLTKLNQNR
;
A
#
# COMPACT_ATOMS: atom_id res chain seq x y z
N MET A 1 -41.27 -61.44 -44.89
CA MET A 1 -40.07 -60.88 -45.55
C MET A 1 -39.77 -59.41 -45.18
N SER A 2 -40.43 -58.82 -44.17
CA SER A 2 -40.25 -57.40 -43.79
C SER A 2 -39.25 -57.14 -42.64
N HIS A 3 -38.70 -58.16 -41.99
CA HIS A 3 -37.80 -57.99 -40.84
C HIS A 3 -36.33 -57.75 -41.19
N SER A 4 -35.88 -58.05 -42.41
CA SER A 4 -34.45 -57.89 -42.78
C SER A 4 -34.06 -56.46 -43.18
N ILE A 5 -35.02 -55.62 -43.58
CA ILE A 5 -34.77 -54.24 -44.03
C ILE A 5 -34.57 -53.31 -42.83
N PHE A 6 -35.34 -53.52 -41.75
CA PHE A 6 -35.24 -52.73 -40.51
C PHE A 6 -33.92 -52.93 -39.76
N ASP A 7 -33.33 -54.12 -39.85
CA ASP A 7 -32.08 -54.47 -39.18
C ASP A 7 -30.85 -53.87 -39.89
N PHE A 8 -30.98 -53.61 -41.19
CA PHE A 8 -29.94 -52.99 -42.01
C PHE A 8 -29.82 -51.49 -41.73
N ASP A 9 -30.95 -50.77 -41.64
CA ASP A 9 -30.97 -49.34 -41.34
C ASP A 9 -30.43 -49.03 -39.94
N ASN A 10 -30.76 -49.84 -38.93
CA ASN A 10 -30.25 -49.65 -37.57
C ASN A 10 -28.74 -49.91 -37.46
N LYS A 11 -28.22 -50.94 -38.16
CA LYS A 11 -26.76 -51.18 -38.24
C LYS A 11 -26.04 -50.04 -38.94
N PHE A 12 -26.61 -49.52 -40.03
CA PHE A 12 -26.01 -48.40 -40.76
C PHE A 12 -25.97 -47.11 -39.93
N LYS A 13 -27.01 -46.87 -39.12
CA LYS A 13 -27.09 -45.72 -38.19
C LYS A 13 -26.10 -45.83 -37.03
N LEU A 14 -25.90 -47.03 -36.48
CA LEU A 14 -24.90 -47.29 -35.44
C LEU A 14 -23.47 -47.12 -35.98
N LEU A 15 -23.21 -47.61 -37.19
CA LEU A 15 -21.92 -47.43 -37.85
C LEU A 15 -21.63 -45.95 -38.15
N SER A 16 -22.61 -45.20 -38.65
CA SER A 16 -22.42 -43.77 -38.94
C SER A 16 -22.20 -42.94 -37.68
N LEU A 17 -22.91 -43.24 -36.57
CA LEU A 17 -22.68 -42.60 -35.28
C LEU A 17 -21.29 -42.90 -34.71
N SER A 18 -20.84 -44.16 -34.81
CA SER A 18 -19.49 -44.55 -34.37
C SER A 18 -18.40 -43.85 -35.19
N PHE A 19 -18.61 -43.70 -36.49
CA PHE A 19 -17.68 -43.04 -37.40
C PHE A 19 -17.59 -41.53 -37.13
N ILE A 20 -18.72 -40.86 -36.91
CA ILE A 20 -18.76 -39.44 -36.52
C ILE A 20 -18.08 -39.23 -35.17
N SER A 21 -18.30 -40.12 -34.19
CA SER A 21 -17.63 -40.05 -32.89
C SER A 21 -16.11 -40.18 -33.05
N ASN A 22 -15.62 -41.14 -33.83
CA ASN A 22 -14.19 -41.34 -34.07
C ASN A 22 -13.54 -40.14 -34.78
N ILE A 23 -14.23 -39.52 -35.75
CA ILE A 23 -13.76 -38.30 -36.40
C ILE A 23 -13.67 -37.14 -35.41
N LYS A 24 -14.67 -36.94 -34.55
CA LYS A 24 -14.63 -35.90 -33.51
C LYS A 24 -13.45 -36.10 -32.55
N THR A 25 -13.22 -37.34 -32.10
CA THR A 25 -12.10 -37.68 -31.21
C THR A 25 -10.76 -37.42 -31.90
N LEU A 26 -10.62 -37.77 -33.18
CA LEU A 26 -9.41 -37.52 -33.97
C LEU A 26 -9.15 -36.02 -34.16
N ILE A 27 -10.18 -35.24 -34.48
CA ILE A 27 -10.11 -33.78 -34.60
C ILE A 27 -9.69 -33.15 -33.27
N TYR A 28 -10.27 -33.59 -32.16
CA TYR A 28 -9.90 -33.11 -30.82
C TYR A 28 -8.44 -33.42 -30.49
N TYR A 29 -7.98 -34.64 -30.81
CA TYR A 29 -6.58 -35.04 -30.64
C TYR A 29 -5.64 -34.17 -31.48
N LEU A 30 -5.95 -33.96 -32.76
CA LEU A 30 -5.17 -33.10 -33.66
C LEU A 30 -5.13 -31.64 -33.18
N LEU A 31 -6.26 -31.09 -32.72
CA LEU A 31 -6.32 -29.75 -32.13
C LEU A 31 -5.48 -29.65 -30.85
N SER A 32 -5.52 -30.67 -29.98
CA SER A 32 -4.73 -30.68 -28.75
C SER A 32 -3.22 -30.70 -29.03
N ILE A 33 -2.78 -31.43 -30.06
CA ILE A 33 -1.38 -31.50 -30.49
C ILE A 33 -0.89 -30.14 -31.00
N ILE A 34 -1.77 -29.34 -31.62
CA ILE A 34 -1.42 -28.01 -32.14
C ILE A 34 -1.50 -26.93 -31.05
N ILE A 35 -2.51 -26.99 -30.19
CA ILE A 35 -2.79 -25.96 -29.17
C ILE A 35 -1.84 -26.09 -27.97
N ALA A 36 -1.51 -27.31 -27.53
CA ALA A 36 -0.68 -27.51 -26.35
C ALA A 36 0.74 -26.91 -26.49
N PRO A 37 1.46 -27.06 -27.61
CA PRO A 37 2.74 -26.39 -27.83
C PRO A 37 2.60 -24.87 -27.85
N PHE A 38 1.53 -24.34 -28.45
CA PHE A 38 1.29 -22.90 -28.48
C PHE A 38 1.05 -22.33 -27.08
N LEU A 39 0.23 -22.99 -26.27
CA LEU A 39 0.00 -22.61 -24.86
C LEU A 39 1.30 -22.69 -24.06
N PHE A 40 2.10 -23.74 -24.26
CA PHE A 40 3.39 -23.89 -23.59
C PHE A 40 4.36 -22.75 -23.94
N ILE A 41 4.50 -22.44 -25.24
CA ILE A 41 5.35 -21.34 -25.72
C ILE A 41 4.84 -19.99 -25.20
N SER A 42 3.54 -19.74 -25.26
CA SER A 42 2.92 -18.51 -24.76
C SER A 42 3.17 -18.34 -23.26
N ASN A 43 3.00 -19.39 -22.48
CA ASN A 43 3.24 -19.37 -21.03
C ASN A 43 4.73 -19.19 -20.71
N LEU A 44 5.63 -19.81 -21.48
CA LEU A 44 7.07 -19.63 -21.33
C LEU A 44 7.50 -18.21 -21.69
N ALA A 45 6.96 -17.63 -22.77
CA ALA A 45 7.18 -16.24 -23.16
C ALA A 45 6.65 -15.27 -22.10
N PHE A 46 5.46 -15.53 -21.55
CA PHE A 46 4.87 -14.74 -20.47
C PHE A 46 5.71 -14.79 -19.19
N ASN A 47 6.18 -15.98 -18.79
CA ASN A 47 7.08 -16.14 -17.65
C ASN A 47 8.41 -15.40 -17.86
N TYR A 48 8.97 -15.45 -19.07
CA TYR A 48 10.20 -14.73 -19.41
C TYR A 48 9.98 -13.21 -19.40
N PHE A 49 8.84 -12.74 -19.90
CA PHE A 49 8.42 -11.35 -19.85
C PHE A 49 8.27 -10.86 -18.40
N LEU A 50 7.56 -11.61 -17.55
CA LEU A 50 7.42 -11.31 -16.12
C LEU A 50 8.79 -11.26 -15.42
N LYS A 51 9.68 -12.21 -15.71
CA LYS A 51 11.04 -12.23 -15.16
C LYS A 51 11.85 -11.01 -15.61
N THR A 52 11.72 -10.62 -16.88
CA THR A 52 12.40 -9.45 -17.45
C THR A 52 11.87 -8.16 -16.82
N ILE A 53 10.55 -8.04 -16.63
CA ILE A 53 9.94 -6.93 -15.87
C ILE A 53 10.45 -6.90 -14.43
N GLY A 54 10.52 -8.06 -13.77
CA GLY A 54 11.06 -8.17 -12.41
C GLY A 54 12.49 -7.64 -12.31
N LEU A 55 13.38 -8.06 -13.23
CA LEU A 55 14.76 -7.57 -13.30
C LEU A 55 14.83 -6.08 -13.65
N TYR A 56 13.95 -5.59 -14.52
CA TYR A 56 13.87 -4.17 -14.86
C TYR A 56 13.41 -3.35 -13.66
N ARG A 57 12.46 -3.84 -12.87
CA ARG A 57 12.00 -3.23 -11.62
C ARG A 57 13.08 -3.27 -10.53
N GLU A 58 13.84 -4.34 -10.43
CA GLU A 58 14.96 -4.43 -9.48
C GLU A 58 16.05 -3.39 -9.82
N LYS A 59 16.34 -3.21 -11.13
CA LYS A 59 17.38 -2.30 -11.61
C LYS A 59 16.94 -0.83 -11.70
N TYR A 60 15.67 -0.55 -11.98
CA TYR A 60 15.16 0.80 -12.26
C TYR A 60 13.95 1.21 -11.40
N GLY A 61 13.33 0.31 -10.66
CA GLY A 61 12.16 0.58 -9.83
C GLY A 61 12.46 1.33 -8.52
N ASN A 62 13.72 1.38 -8.10
CA ASN A 62 14.16 2.13 -6.91
C ASN A 62 14.42 3.62 -7.17
N GLN A 63 13.90 4.18 -8.27
CA GLN A 63 14.18 5.58 -8.65
C GLN A 63 13.54 6.62 -7.74
N HIS A 64 12.48 6.25 -7.01
CA HIS A 64 11.72 7.16 -6.15
C HIS A 64 11.56 6.58 -4.74
N GLN A 65 12.06 7.32 -3.75
CA GLN A 65 11.86 7.00 -2.33
C GLN A 65 10.80 7.93 -1.76
N LEU A 66 9.81 7.37 -1.06
CA LEU A 66 8.71 8.12 -0.46
C LEU A 66 8.80 8.12 1.07
N SER A 67 8.56 9.28 1.67
CA SER A 67 8.08 9.40 3.04
C SER A 67 6.61 9.76 3.04
N LEU A 68 5.78 8.99 3.73
CA LEU A 68 4.36 9.29 3.89
C LEU A 68 4.14 10.08 5.17
N ILE A 69 3.55 11.27 5.08
CA ILE A 69 3.08 12.04 6.24
C ILE A 69 1.67 11.57 6.56
N LEU A 70 1.59 10.70 7.56
CA LEU A 70 0.35 10.22 8.15
C LEU A 70 -0.05 11.21 9.23
N GLY A 71 -1.00 12.09 8.89
CA GLY A 71 -1.42 13.14 9.79
C GLY A 71 -2.49 12.74 10.77
N ILE A 72 -2.30 13.14 12.01
CA ILE A 72 -3.24 13.03 13.10
C ILE A 72 -3.31 14.44 13.69
N ASP A 73 -3.95 15.36 12.94
CA ASP A 73 -4.13 16.75 13.36
C ASP A 73 -2.81 17.56 13.39
N TYR A 74 -2.25 17.85 12.21
CA TYR A 74 -1.08 18.72 12.05
C TYR A 74 -1.40 19.97 11.24
N SER A 75 -0.68 21.06 11.51
CA SER A 75 -0.92 22.35 10.85
C SER A 75 -0.61 22.33 9.36
N ASN A 76 -1.48 22.95 8.55
CA ASN A 76 -1.29 23.14 7.10
C ASN A 76 0.00 23.87 6.73
N THR A 77 0.61 24.58 7.69
CA THR A 77 1.86 25.33 7.50
C THR A 77 3.02 24.44 7.08
N LEU A 78 3.05 23.16 7.50
CA LEU A 78 4.10 22.22 7.14
C LEU A 78 4.22 22.06 5.61
N PHE A 79 3.10 21.80 4.92
CA PHE A 79 3.13 21.53 3.49
C PHE A 79 3.25 22.80 2.64
N GLN A 80 2.70 23.92 3.12
CA GLN A 80 2.89 25.23 2.51
C GLN A 80 4.38 25.63 2.50
N LYS A 81 5.10 25.37 3.60
CA LYS A 81 6.55 25.59 3.70
C LYS A 81 7.37 24.72 2.77
N LEU A 82 7.00 23.44 2.64
CA LEU A 82 7.66 22.53 1.69
C LEU A 82 7.43 22.99 0.24
N LYS A 83 6.20 23.34 -0.13
CA LYS A 83 5.87 23.75 -1.51
C LYS A 83 6.27 25.18 -1.88
N LYS A 84 6.62 26.05 -0.92
CA LYS A 84 6.70 27.51 -1.13
C LYS A 84 5.45 28.06 -1.83
N SER A 85 4.27 27.54 -1.48
CA SER A 85 3.01 27.82 -2.18
C SER A 85 1.89 28.09 -1.17
N ASN A 86 1.20 29.22 -1.34
CA ASN A 86 0.01 29.62 -0.56
C ASN A 86 -1.28 28.93 -1.02
N THR A 87 -1.19 27.74 -1.64
CA THR A 87 -2.38 27.04 -2.09
C THR A 87 -3.10 26.42 -0.90
N ASN A 88 -4.27 26.97 -0.58
CA ASN A 88 -5.20 26.50 0.42
C ASN A 88 -5.83 25.18 -0.06
N THR A 89 -5.02 24.13 -0.06
CA THR A 89 -5.44 22.82 -0.55
C THR A 89 -6.15 22.07 0.56
N LYS A 90 -7.35 21.61 0.27
CA LYS A 90 -8.15 20.79 1.19
C LYS A 90 -7.32 19.56 1.59
N GLN A 91 -7.20 19.31 2.90
CA GLN A 91 -6.39 18.27 3.56
C GLN A 91 -6.81 16.80 3.25
N TYR A 92 -7.62 16.58 2.22
CA TYR A 92 -8.27 15.30 1.92
C TYR A 92 -7.65 14.56 0.71
N GLN A 93 -6.51 15.02 0.18
CA GLN A 93 -5.89 14.43 -1.01
C GLN A 93 -4.41 14.17 -0.81
N PHE A 94 -3.92 13.09 -1.41
CA PHE A 94 -2.49 12.81 -1.47
C PHE A 94 -1.77 13.89 -2.29
N GLN A 95 -0.71 14.45 -1.71
CA GLN A 95 0.12 15.44 -2.41
C GLN A 95 1.59 15.09 -2.26
N SER A 96 2.29 14.90 -3.37
CA SER A 96 3.74 14.65 -3.37
C SER A 96 4.54 15.95 -3.50
N HIS A 97 5.63 16.06 -2.75
CA HIS A 97 6.63 17.11 -2.87
C HIS A 97 8.02 16.48 -3.01
N ARG A 98 8.76 16.85 -4.06
CA ARG A 98 10.13 16.35 -4.28
C ARG A 98 11.09 17.13 -3.39
N LEU A 99 11.78 16.43 -2.49
CA LEU A 99 12.90 17.01 -1.75
C LEU A 99 14.06 17.24 -2.71
N LYS A 100 14.46 18.50 -2.86
CA LYS A 100 15.63 18.86 -3.66
C LYS A 100 16.88 18.68 -2.81
N ASN A 101 17.75 17.75 -3.20
CA ASN A 101 19.11 17.67 -2.72
C ASN A 101 20.06 17.88 -3.91
N GLN A 102 21.03 18.79 -3.77
CA GLN A 102 22.04 19.02 -4.81
C GLN A 102 23.09 17.88 -4.84
N GLU A 103 23.24 17.13 -3.74
CA GLU A 103 24.31 16.14 -3.56
C GLU A 103 23.85 14.69 -3.83
N SER A 104 22.56 14.37 -3.69
CA SER A 104 22.05 13.01 -3.90
C SER A 104 21.34 12.84 -5.24
N LYS A 105 21.77 11.86 -6.04
CA LYS A 105 21.08 11.44 -7.29
C LYS A 105 19.71 10.79 -7.06
N ASN A 106 19.36 10.48 -5.81
CA ASN A 106 18.10 9.82 -5.47
C ASN A 106 16.96 10.83 -5.42
N ASN A 107 15.85 10.51 -6.09
CA ASN A 107 14.65 11.35 -6.04
C ASN A 107 13.84 10.97 -4.80
N PHE A 108 13.96 11.79 -3.77
CA PHE A 108 13.18 11.62 -2.55
C PHE A 108 11.92 12.49 -2.59
N TYR A 109 10.77 11.94 -2.21
CA TYR A 109 9.51 12.65 -2.14
C TYR A 109 8.88 12.50 -0.76
N VAL A 110 8.27 13.58 -0.31
CA VAL A 110 7.40 13.60 0.87
C VAL A 110 5.98 13.69 0.38
N VAL A 111 5.13 12.78 0.81
CA VAL A 111 3.72 12.72 0.41
C VAL A 111 2.87 13.09 1.62
N SER A 112 2.13 14.19 1.55
CA SER A 112 1.05 14.47 2.50
C SER A 112 -0.09 13.51 2.21
N CYS A 113 -0.56 12.81 3.24
CA CYS A 113 -1.69 11.90 3.16
C CYS A 113 -2.94 12.55 3.81
N PRO A 114 -4.15 12.08 3.43
CA PRO A 114 -5.38 12.47 4.14
C PRO A 114 -5.27 12.15 5.63
N PHE A 115 -5.90 12.96 6.49
CA PHE A 115 -5.87 12.72 7.92
C PHE A 115 -6.42 11.35 8.29
N LEU A 116 -5.68 10.64 9.13
CA LEU A 116 -6.08 9.35 9.67
C LEU A 116 -6.72 9.58 11.05
N ASN A 117 -7.90 10.19 11.05
CA ASN A 117 -8.63 10.44 12.29
C ASN A 117 -9.46 9.21 12.66
N MET A 118 -8.95 8.41 13.60
CA MET A 118 -9.65 7.22 14.04
C MET A 118 -10.84 7.50 14.98
N LYS A 119 -11.12 8.77 15.34
CA LYS A 119 -12.27 9.13 16.17
C LYS A 119 -13.53 9.45 15.36
N GLU A 120 -13.42 9.48 14.03
CA GLU A 120 -14.53 9.67 13.11
C GLU A 120 -15.48 8.46 13.09
N SER A 121 -16.64 8.65 12.46
CA SER A 121 -17.62 7.59 12.28
C SER A 121 -17.03 6.39 11.51
N ILE A 122 -17.64 5.21 11.65
CA ILE A 122 -17.18 4.00 10.96
C ILE A 122 -17.11 4.24 9.44
N GLU A 123 -18.13 4.89 8.88
CA GLU A 123 -18.26 5.19 7.46
C GLU A 123 -17.14 6.12 6.95
N GLU A 124 -16.76 7.13 7.72
CA GLU A 124 -15.66 8.04 7.37
C GLU A 124 -14.31 7.32 7.44
N ARG A 125 -14.12 6.46 8.44
CA ARG A 125 -12.91 5.63 8.57
C ARG A 125 -12.75 4.67 7.39
N GLU A 126 -13.83 3.99 6.99
CA GLU A 126 -13.82 3.08 5.84
C GLU A 126 -13.51 3.82 4.54
N LYS A 127 -14.13 4.98 4.31
CA LYS A 127 -13.80 5.84 3.15
C LYS A 127 -12.34 6.25 3.14
N CYS A 128 -11.77 6.58 4.30
CA CYS A 128 -10.36 6.91 4.41
C CYS A 128 -9.48 5.71 4.07
N ILE A 129 -9.77 4.53 4.63
CA ILE A 129 -9.06 3.28 4.32
C ILE A 129 -9.10 2.97 2.82
N GLU A 130 -10.25 3.10 2.16
CA GLU A 130 -10.37 2.90 0.72
C GLU A 130 -9.49 3.85 -0.09
N ILE A 131 -9.38 5.12 0.33
CA ILE A 131 -8.53 6.12 -0.31
C ILE A 131 -7.06 5.70 -0.23
N TYR A 132 -6.62 5.22 0.93
CA TYR A 132 -5.27 4.67 1.13
C TYR A 132 -5.03 3.40 0.32
N GLN A 133 -5.97 2.45 0.32
CA GLN A 133 -5.90 1.23 -0.51
C GLN A 133 -5.75 1.57 -2.00
N LYS A 134 -6.57 2.51 -2.51
CA LYS A 134 -6.49 3.01 -3.90
C LYS A 134 -5.13 3.66 -4.20
N PHE A 135 -4.57 4.40 -3.25
CA PHE A 135 -3.22 4.98 -3.38
C PHE A 135 -2.14 3.90 -3.44
N PHE A 136 -2.13 2.93 -2.52
CA PHE A 136 -1.13 1.87 -2.52
C PHE A 136 -1.19 1.00 -3.78
N LYS A 137 -2.40 0.74 -4.29
CA LYS A 137 -2.59 0.04 -5.57
C LYS A 137 -2.00 0.77 -6.77
N ARG A 138 -2.22 2.08 -6.86
CA ARG A 138 -1.88 2.88 -8.05
C ARG A 138 -0.45 3.41 -8.04
N GLU A 139 0.00 3.93 -6.90
CA GLU A 139 1.26 4.65 -6.76
C GLU A 139 2.38 3.79 -6.14
N ALA A 140 2.09 3.06 -5.07
CA ALA A 140 3.11 2.31 -4.32
C ALA A 140 3.52 1.00 -5.01
N LEU A 141 2.62 0.33 -5.73
CA LEU A 141 2.94 -0.93 -6.40
C LEU A 141 3.77 -0.77 -7.69
N LEU A 142 3.78 0.41 -8.33
CA LEU A 142 4.30 0.54 -9.69
C LEU A 142 5.62 1.31 -9.83
N LYS A 143 6.00 2.22 -8.92
CA LYS A 143 7.17 3.11 -9.15
C LYS A 143 7.99 3.56 -7.94
N SER A 144 7.55 3.31 -6.71
CA SER A 144 8.13 4.01 -5.57
C SER A 144 8.19 3.16 -4.30
N GLN A 145 9.32 3.21 -3.62
CA GLN A 145 9.57 2.50 -2.36
C GLN A 145 9.23 3.41 -1.18
N ILE A 146 8.30 2.98 -0.32
CA ILE A 146 7.96 3.73 0.91
C ILE A 146 9.00 3.38 1.98
N LYS A 147 9.87 4.36 2.26
CA LYS A 147 11.01 4.20 3.18
C LYS A 147 10.72 4.69 4.59
N CYS A 148 9.73 5.56 4.76
CA CYS A 148 9.50 6.20 6.05
C CYS A 148 8.02 6.56 6.23
N LEU A 149 7.53 6.35 7.45
CA LEU A 149 6.19 6.71 7.90
C LEU A 149 6.31 7.86 8.91
N LEU A 150 6.04 9.08 8.47
CA LEU A 150 6.05 10.28 9.29
C LEU A 150 4.69 10.42 9.99
N LEU A 151 4.61 10.07 11.26
CA LEU A 151 3.42 10.31 12.09
C LEU A 151 3.44 11.76 12.56
N ALA A 152 2.54 12.58 12.03
CA ALA A 152 2.53 14.02 12.26
C ALA A 152 1.43 14.47 13.22
N VAL A 153 1.80 15.30 14.20
CA VAL A 153 0.89 15.85 15.22
C VAL A 153 1.28 17.29 15.56
N ASP A 154 0.32 18.14 15.89
CA ASP A 154 0.61 19.49 16.39
C ASP A 154 1.12 19.50 17.84
N TYR A 155 2.00 20.44 18.16
CA TYR A 155 2.51 20.60 19.52
C TYR A 155 1.39 21.05 20.46
N GLN A 156 1.11 20.21 21.45
CA GLN A 156 0.11 20.40 22.49
C GLN A 156 0.54 19.67 23.77
N ARG A 157 -0.39 19.39 24.68
CA ARG A 157 -0.08 18.59 25.87
C ARG A 157 0.43 17.18 25.49
N ASN A 158 1.47 16.72 26.18
CA ASN A 158 2.16 15.47 25.89
C ASN A 158 1.27 14.22 25.93
N ASP A 159 0.31 14.18 26.85
CA ASP A 159 -0.68 13.11 26.96
C ASP A 159 -1.59 13.02 25.73
N LEU A 160 -2.05 14.16 25.22
CA LEU A 160 -2.87 14.23 24.02
C LEU A 160 -2.09 13.79 22.77
N MET A 161 -0.88 14.31 22.58
CA MET A 161 -0.03 13.92 21.44
C MET A 161 0.28 12.42 21.48
N LYS A 162 0.62 11.90 22.66
CA LYS A 162 0.90 10.48 22.86
C LYS A 162 -0.32 9.65 22.45
N ASN A 163 -1.50 9.92 22.98
CA ASN A 163 -2.69 9.15 22.66
C ASN A 163 -2.99 9.13 21.14
N CYS A 164 -2.92 10.30 20.49
CA CYS A 164 -3.11 10.40 19.04
C CYS A 164 -2.11 9.53 18.25
N LEU A 165 -0.81 9.65 18.54
CA LEU A 165 0.21 8.88 17.84
C LEU A 165 0.09 7.37 18.08
N TYR A 166 -0.22 6.94 19.30
CA TYR A 166 -0.39 5.51 19.64
C TYR A 166 -1.60 4.88 18.93
N ASP A 167 -2.70 5.62 18.79
CA ASP A 167 -3.90 5.16 18.12
C ASP A 167 -3.66 4.82 16.64
N VAL A 168 -2.68 5.45 16.02
CA VAL A 168 -2.31 5.19 14.62
C VAL A 168 -1.15 4.21 14.54
N ALA A 169 -0.13 4.35 15.38
CA ALA A 169 1.05 3.48 15.39
C ALA A 169 0.69 2.00 15.59
N LYS A 170 -0.44 1.68 16.24
CA LYS A 170 -0.92 0.30 16.41
C LYS A 170 -1.20 -0.43 15.08
N TRP A 171 -1.51 0.30 14.00
CA TRP A 171 -1.73 -0.27 12.68
C TRP A 171 -0.44 -0.53 11.90
N PHE A 172 0.68 -0.01 12.41
CA PHE A 172 2.00 -0.11 11.80
C PHE A 172 2.99 -0.82 12.73
N GLN A 173 2.52 -1.71 13.62
CA GLN A 173 3.37 -2.38 14.61
C GLN A 173 4.54 -3.15 13.98
N LYS A 174 4.32 -3.77 12.82
CA LYS A 174 5.35 -4.48 12.05
C LYS A 174 6.42 -3.55 11.47
N TYR A 175 6.11 -2.28 11.30
CA TYR A 175 6.92 -1.26 10.63
C TYR A 175 7.41 -0.18 11.61
N ARG A 176 7.54 -0.50 12.91
CA ARG A 176 7.98 0.46 13.95
C ARG A 176 9.36 1.06 13.69
N ASP A 177 10.23 0.32 13.01
CA ASP A 177 11.54 0.78 12.58
C ASP A 177 11.45 1.85 11.48
N LEU A 178 10.36 1.88 10.71
CA LEU A 178 10.08 2.88 9.68
C LEU A 178 9.38 4.15 10.20
N ILE A 179 8.92 4.14 11.46
CA ILE A 179 8.18 5.25 12.05
C ILE A 179 9.13 6.38 12.46
N VAL A 180 8.73 7.60 12.08
CA VAL A 180 9.34 8.86 12.47
C VAL A 180 8.24 9.75 13.03
N ILE A 181 8.50 10.42 14.13
CA ILE A 181 7.54 11.36 14.73
C ILE A 181 7.84 12.76 14.24
N LEU A 182 6.81 13.45 13.77
CA LEU A 182 6.87 14.82 13.30
C LEU A 182 5.96 15.70 14.17
N VAL A 183 6.53 16.61 14.94
CA VAL A 183 5.77 17.55 15.77
C VAL A 183 5.75 18.91 15.09
N THR A 184 4.57 19.40 14.72
CA THR A 184 4.39 20.74 14.14
C THR A 184 4.11 21.78 15.21
N SER A 185 4.20 23.06 14.83
CA SER A 185 4.02 24.22 15.71
C SER A 185 4.86 24.19 16.99
N PHE A 186 6.09 23.69 16.91
CA PHE A 186 6.99 23.62 18.05
C PHE A 186 7.42 25.01 18.58
N GLU A 187 7.16 26.08 17.83
CA GLU A 187 7.29 27.46 18.34
C GLU A 187 6.41 27.75 19.57
N LYS A 188 5.35 26.96 19.81
CA LYS A 188 4.47 27.09 20.98
C LYS A 188 5.11 26.59 22.28
N ALA A 189 6.29 25.94 22.23
CA ALA A 189 7.00 25.47 23.41
C ALA A 189 7.63 26.66 24.18
N GLU A 190 7.35 26.75 25.48
CA GLU A 190 7.92 27.80 26.36
C GLU A 190 9.45 27.66 26.47
N ASP A 191 9.94 26.44 26.68
CA ASP A 191 11.37 26.10 26.67
C ASP A 191 11.62 25.01 25.63
N LYS A 192 12.14 25.40 24.46
CA LYS A 192 12.44 24.49 23.35
C LYS A 192 13.38 23.35 23.74
N THR A 193 14.30 23.55 24.68
CA THR A 193 15.29 22.53 25.07
C THR A 193 14.66 21.52 26.02
N SER A 194 13.99 22.02 27.07
CA SER A 194 13.28 21.16 28.03
C SER A 194 12.17 20.36 27.35
N SER A 195 11.34 21.02 26.53
CA SER A 195 10.27 20.37 25.78
C SER A 195 10.80 19.31 24.80
N ARG A 196 11.93 19.55 24.12
CA ARG A 196 12.56 18.54 23.26
C ARG A 196 12.96 17.29 24.04
N ASN A 197 13.61 17.47 25.18
CA ASN A 197 14.03 16.36 26.05
C ASN A 197 12.81 15.58 26.57
N GLU A 198 11.76 16.31 26.94
CA GLU A 198 10.52 15.69 27.40
C GLU A 198 9.82 14.89 26.30
N LEU A 199 9.65 15.46 25.08
CA LEU A 199 9.07 14.75 23.93
C LEU A 199 9.86 13.50 23.59
N THR A 200 11.18 13.59 23.60
CA THR A 200 12.08 12.45 23.35
C THR A 200 11.84 11.34 24.37
N ARG A 201 11.73 11.69 25.66
CA ARG A 201 11.40 10.73 26.72
C ARG A 201 9.99 10.14 26.55
N VAL A 202 8.99 10.96 26.25
CA VAL A 202 7.58 10.55 26.10
C VAL A 202 7.43 9.57 24.92
N PHE A 203 8.17 9.78 23.84
CA PHE A 203 8.09 8.99 22.62
C PHE A 203 9.15 7.90 22.48
N SER A 204 10.07 7.76 23.44
CA SER A 204 11.10 6.71 23.52
C SER A 204 10.60 5.32 23.11
N GLN A 205 9.42 4.91 23.59
CA GLN A 205 8.82 3.61 23.28
C GLN A 205 8.41 3.44 21.81
N LEU A 206 7.97 4.51 21.15
CA LEU A 206 7.66 4.50 19.71
C LEU A 206 8.95 4.59 18.88
N LEU A 207 9.91 5.36 19.35
CA LEU A 207 11.19 5.63 18.68
C LEU A 207 12.29 4.63 19.01
N GLN A 208 12.04 3.62 19.86
CA GLN A 208 13.05 2.65 20.34
C GLN A 208 14.36 3.33 20.78
N ASP A 209 14.23 4.41 21.55
CA ASP A 209 15.34 5.26 22.05
C ASP A 209 16.22 5.93 20.96
N ASP A 210 15.74 5.98 19.71
CA ASP A 210 16.41 6.67 18.61
C ASP A 210 15.88 8.09 18.41
N GLU A 211 16.49 9.04 19.11
CA GLU A 211 16.10 10.46 19.08
C GLU A 211 16.19 11.09 17.69
N LYS A 212 16.96 10.51 16.76
CA LYS A 212 17.10 11.02 15.39
C LYS A 212 15.82 10.85 14.58
N ARG A 213 14.88 10.02 15.04
CA ARG A 213 13.57 9.80 14.43
C ARG A 213 12.48 10.75 14.98
N LEU A 214 12.88 11.82 15.66
CA LEU A 214 12.01 12.93 16.05
C LEU A 214 12.37 14.19 15.26
N ILE A 215 11.40 14.69 14.50
CA ILE A 215 11.49 15.96 13.77
C ILE A 215 10.57 16.97 14.46
N LEU A 216 11.12 18.11 14.84
CA LEU A 216 10.39 19.23 15.44
C LEU A 216 10.37 20.36 14.43
N VAL A 217 9.19 20.84 14.08
CA VAL A 217 8.99 21.88 13.07
C VAL A 217 8.41 23.12 13.72
N SER A 218 9.11 24.23 13.56
CA SER A 218 8.69 25.57 13.97
C SER A 218 8.27 26.42 12.78
N SER A 219 7.40 27.41 13.02
CA SER A 219 6.98 28.42 12.04
C SER A 219 8.13 29.27 11.49
N GLU A 220 9.26 29.34 12.22
CA GLU A 220 10.47 30.07 11.81
C GLU A 220 11.43 29.24 10.94
N ASP A 221 11.25 27.92 10.85
CA ASP A 221 12.19 27.06 10.13
C ASP A 221 12.21 27.34 8.62
N ASP A 222 13.42 27.40 8.06
CA ASP A 222 13.66 27.54 6.63
C ASP A 222 13.32 26.24 5.85
N SER A 223 12.79 26.42 4.64
CA SER A 223 12.37 25.33 3.76
C SER A 223 13.53 24.39 3.39
N ASN A 224 14.73 24.92 3.17
CA ASN A 224 15.89 24.08 2.84
C ASN A 224 16.38 23.31 4.07
N GLN A 225 16.39 23.95 5.25
CA GLN A 225 16.74 23.28 6.50
C GLN A 225 15.78 22.11 6.79
N LEU A 226 14.48 22.34 6.59
CA LEU A 226 13.45 21.31 6.75
C LEU A 226 13.63 20.16 5.75
N ASN A 227 13.89 20.47 4.47
CA ASN A 227 14.19 19.45 3.45
C ASN A 227 15.39 18.57 3.85
N MET A 228 16.45 19.19 4.38
CA MET A 228 17.63 18.47 4.85
C MET A 228 17.34 17.61 6.07
N GLN A 229 16.48 18.05 6.99
CA GLN A 229 16.05 17.22 8.12
C GLN A 229 15.28 15.98 7.64
N PHE A 230 14.29 16.15 6.76
CA PHE A 230 13.53 15.02 6.20
C PHE A 230 14.44 14.02 5.49
N LEU A 231 15.40 14.49 4.69
CA LEU A 231 16.37 13.63 4.01
C LEU A 231 17.26 12.85 4.99
N LYS A 232 17.81 13.54 6.01
CA LYS A 232 18.68 12.90 7.01
C LYS A 232 17.95 11.82 7.77
N VAL A 233 16.71 12.09 8.20
CA VAL A 233 15.93 11.10 8.95
C VAL A 233 15.54 9.93 8.06
N ALA A 234 15.12 10.18 6.82
CA ALA A 234 14.78 9.11 5.88
C ALA A 234 15.97 8.22 5.51
N GLN A 235 17.19 8.74 5.52
CA GLN A 235 18.42 7.96 5.32
C GLN A 235 18.82 7.15 6.56
N HIS A 236 18.43 7.62 7.74
CA HIS A 236 18.73 6.99 9.03
C HIS A 236 17.76 5.85 9.36
N VAL A 237 16.51 5.94 8.89
CA VAL A 237 15.53 4.85 8.97
C VAL A 237 16.03 3.62 8.21
N ASN A 238 15.81 2.44 8.80
CA ASN A 238 16.35 1.15 8.34
C ASN A 238 16.20 0.94 6.83
N GLN A 239 17.34 0.82 6.13
CA GLN A 239 17.40 0.73 4.67
C GLN A 239 16.88 -0.60 4.12
N ASN A 240 16.90 -1.65 4.96
CA ASN A 240 16.58 -3.03 4.59
C ASN A 240 15.08 -3.33 4.66
N SER A 241 14.30 -2.45 5.28
CA SER A 241 12.86 -2.56 5.45
C SER A 241 12.13 -1.62 4.48
N GLU A 242 11.05 -2.13 3.90
CA GLU A 242 10.12 -1.37 3.05
C GLU A 242 8.72 -1.54 3.59
N PHE A 243 7.96 -0.45 3.62
CA PHE A 243 6.56 -0.54 3.97
C PHE A 243 5.78 -1.21 2.85
N THR A 244 4.99 -2.21 3.21
CA THR A 244 3.97 -2.82 2.36
C THR A 244 2.62 -2.73 3.08
N PRO A 245 1.50 -2.61 2.37
CA PRO A 245 0.18 -2.58 3.01
C PRO A 245 -0.20 -3.91 3.67
N LYS A 246 0.53 -4.99 3.39
CA LYS A 246 0.30 -6.33 3.94
C LYS A 246 0.33 -6.34 5.47
N ASP A 247 -0.57 -7.10 6.08
CA ASP A 247 -0.77 -7.20 7.52
C ASP A 247 -1.15 -5.86 8.18
N THR A 248 -1.76 -4.94 7.42
CA THR A 248 -2.30 -3.67 7.91
C THR A 248 -3.76 -3.49 7.51
N ILE A 249 -4.45 -2.51 8.09
CA ILE A 249 -5.82 -2.14 7.68
C ILE A 249 -5.92 -1.62 6.24
N PHE A 250 -4.79 -1.35 5.59
CA PHE A 250 -4.73 -0.90 4.21
C PHE A 250 -4.43 -2.03 3.24
N GLU A 251 -4.28 -3.26 3.73
CA GLU A 251 -4.32 -4.45 2.86
C GLU A 251 -5.71 -4.53 2.25
N GLU A 252 -5.77 -4.77 0.95
CA GLU A 252 -7.04 -5.03 0.31
C GLU A 252 -7.33 -6.52 0.38
N LEU A 253 -8.56 -6.86 0.77
CA LEU A 253 -9.02 -8.24 0.75
C LEU A 253 -9.17 -8.70 -0.69
N GLU A 254 -8.58 -9.85 -1.02
CA GLU A 254 -8.80 -10.48 -2.32
C GLU A 254 -10.29 -10.86 -2.46
N GLU A 255 -10.87 -10.73 -3.66
CA GLU A 255 -12.29 -11.00 -3.89
C GLU A 255 -12.71 -12.42 -3.45
N GLU A 256 -11.80 -13.40 -3.58
CA GLU A 256 -12.02 -14.78 -3.11
C GLU A 256 -12.09 -14.86 -1.57
N GLU A 257 -11.23 -14.17 -0.84
CA GLU A 257 -11.24 -14.14 0.63
C GLU A 257 -12.47 -13.41 1.18
N SER A 258 -12.88 -12.32 0.52
CA SER A 258 -14.11 -11.59 0.85
C SER A 258 -15.36 -12.48 0.70
N ASN A 259 -15.42 -13.27 -0.37
CA ASN A 259 -16.50 -14.22 -0.60
C ASN A 259 -16.51 -15.37 0.43
N GLN A 260 -15.34 -15.85 0.86
CA GLN A 260 -15.23 -16.86 1.91
C GLN A 260 -15.68 -16.34 3.28
N LEU A 261 -15.30 -15.10 3.63
CA LEU A 261 -15.74 -14.44 4.87
C LEU A 261 -17.26 -14.23 4.90
N LEU A 262 -17.86 -13.81 3.79
CA LEU A 262 -19.31 -13.68 3.66
C LEU A 262 -20.02 -15.03 3.87
N GLN A 263 -19.50 -16.11 3.28
CA GLN A 263 -20.04 -17.45 3.48
C GLN A 263 -19.93 -17.90 4.95
N GLN A 264 -18.79 -17.66 5.60
CA GLN A 264 -18.60 -18.00 7.02
C GLN A 264 -19.52 -17.19 7.95
N LEU A 265 -19.72 -15.90 7.69
CA LEU A 265 -20.63 -15.04 8.46
C LEU A 265 -22.10 -15.47 8.29
N GLN A 266 -22.49 -15.87 7.08
CA GLN A 266 -23.83 -16.41 6.82
C GLN A 266 -24.07 -17.73 7.56
N LEU A 267 -23.08 -18.64 7.55
CA LEU A 267 -23.14 -19.91 8.28
C LEU A 267 -23.21 -19.71 9.80
N THR A 268 -22.47 -18.74 10.33
CA THR A 268 -22.46 -18.43 11.77
C THR A 268 -23.81 -17.86 12.23
N LYS A 269 -24.44 -16.97 11.43
CA LYS A 269 -25.80 -16.47 11.70
C LYS A 269 -26.86 -17.56 11.65
N LEU A 270 -26.73 -18.53 10.74
CA LEU A 270 -27.64 -19.67 10.64
C LEU A 270 -27.56 -20.59 11.87
N ASN A 271 -26.36 -20.77 12.43
CA ASN A 271 -26.16 -21.60 13.62
C ASN A 271 -26.57 -20.90 14.93
N GLN A 272 -26.61 -19.56 14.96
CA GLN A 272 -27.12 -18.81 16.12
C GLN A 272 -28.66 -18.73 16.17
N ASN A 273 -29.33 -19.03 15.05
CA ASN A 273 -30.79 -19.06 14.95
C ASN A 273 -31.37 -20.49 15.05
N ARG A 274 -30.56 -21.46 15.46
CA ARG A 274 -30.97 -22.83 15.82
C ARG A 274 -30.82 -23.02 17.32
#